data_AF-C6V3Z4-F1
#
_entry.id   AF-C6V3Z4-F1
#
_cell.length_a   1.000
_cell.length_b   1.000
_cell.length_c   1.000
_cell.angle_alpha   90.00
_cell.angle_beta   90.00
_cell.angle_gamma   90.00
#
_symmetry.space_group_name_H-M   'P 1'
#
loop_
_entity.id
_entity.type
_entity.pdbx_description
1 polymer ?
#
loop_
_entity_poly.entity_id
_entity_poly.type
_entity_poly.pdbx_seq_one_letter_code
_entity_poly.pdbx_strand_id
1 'polypeptide(L)'
;MGTNEKIWIACGVVGFLLLLALAAGLYWLCKARARRAVDATLEDVKVTDLVPGVEGVLFSSDELLGPAGATEPTWDSDVIILDTTLGVPTFGRYPIRGSKAVFYRALGIAGRVVGEDVRQRALQSEVVVSSEGCTRSGMNWALAHIFCSQLYSAAVDDNSEIDLRNTLMNVAQAVFSEGVAKCVDDMRRNRSPSGRGITVLVHLPFSSARSAVMSREEQAEYFAGCLAEAAISNVRGRFGAKIKVCCGSEELRALCTETVRRTVEELQDQNLQTW
;
A
#
# COMPACT_ATOMS: atom_id res chain seq x y z
N MET A 1 -4.57 13.78 -70.90
CA MET A 1 -4.59 13.36 -69.49
C MET A 1 -5.59 12.23 -69.36
N GLY A 2 -5.11 11.00 -69.21
CA GLY A 2 -5.93 9.79 -69.35
C GLY A 2 -6.81 9.56 -68.12
N THR A 3 -7.99 8.96 -68.31
CA THR A 3 -8.90 8.55 -67.23
C THR A 3 -8.19 7.71 -66.16
N ASN A 4 -7.21 6.90 -66.55
CA ASN A 4 -6.39 6.09 -65.66
C ASN A 4 -5.49 6.93 -64.72
N GLU A 5 -5.00 8.08 -65.18
CA GLU A 5 -4.15 8.98 -64.41
C GLU A 5 -4.91 9.62 -63.23
N LYS A 6 -6.19 9.95 -63.46
CA LYS A 6 -7.09 10.50 -62.43
C LYS A 6 -7.41 9.46 -61.34
N ILE A 7 -7.51 8.18 -61.70
CA ILE A 7 -7.78 7.09 -60.75
C ILE A 7 -6.59 6.87 -59.82
N TRP A 8 -5.36 6.89 -60.35
CA TRP A 8 -4.15 6.77 -59.52
C TRP A 8 -3.97 7.92 -58.55
N ILE A 9 -4.23 9.15 -59.00
CA ILE A 9 -4.17 10.34 -58.12
C ILE A 9 -5.23 10.25 -57.02
N ALA A 10 -6.48 9.91 -57.38
CA ALA A 10 -7.56 9.77 -56.39
C ALA A 10 -7.26 8.66 -55.37
N CYS A 11 -6.76 7.51 -55.82
CA CYS A 11 -6.41 6.39 -54.94
C CYS A 11 -5.24 6.74 -54.00
N GLY A 12 -4.23 7.45 -54.51
CA GLY A 12 -3.10 7.94 -53.70
C GLY A 12 -3.53 8.92 -52.62
N VAL A 13 -4.43 9.86 -52.93
CA VAL A 13 -4.95 10.83 -51.95
C VAL A 13 -5.76 10.12 -50.86
N VAL A 14 -6.63 9.17 -51.21
CA VAL A 14 -7.41 8.41 -50.22
C VAL A 14 -6.51 7.57 -49.31
N GLY A 15 -5.50 6.90 -49.87
CA GLY A 15 -4.54 6.13 -49.08
C GLY A 15 -3.74 7.00 -48.10
N PHE A 16 -3.31 8.19 -48.55
CA PHE A 16 -2.59 9.13 -47.70
C PHE A 16 -3.45 9.68 -46.56
N LEU A 17 -4.73 10.01 -46.82
CA LEU A 17 -5.67 10.47 -45.79
C LEU A 17 -5.94 9.38 -44.73
N LEU A 18 -6.05 8.12 -45.16
CA LEU A 18 -6.20 6.98 -44.25
C LEU A 18 -4.98 6.82 -43.33
N LEU A 19 -3.77 6.93 -43.88
CA LEU A 19 -2.53 6.88 -43.10
C LEU A 19 -2.44 8.02 -42.08
N LEU A 20 -2.81 9.24 -42.46
CA LEU A 20 -2.85 10.38 -41.54
C LEU A 20 -3.85 10.16 -40.40
N ALA A 21 -5.05 9.64 -40.70
CA ALA A 21 -6.04 9.32 -39.68
C ALA A 21 -5.54 8.26 -38.70
N LEU A 22 -4.85 7.22 -39.20
CA LEU A 22 -4.24 6.16 -38.39
C LEU A 22 -3.11 6.71 -37.51
N ALA A 23 -2.24 7.55 -38.07
CA ALA A 23 -1.16 8.19 -37.33
C ALA A 23 -1.69 9.13 -36.23
N ALA A 24 -2.74 9.92 -36.54
CA ALA A 24 -3.41 10.76 -35.56
C ALA A 24 -4.09 9.93 -34.45
N GLY A 25 -4.75 8.82 -34.82
CA GLY A 25 -5.34 7.88 -33.88
C GLY A 25 -4.30 7.24 -32.95
N LEU A 26 -3.19 6.75 -33.49
CA LEU A 26 -2.07 6.20 -32.72
C LEU A 26 -1.43 7.25 -31.82
N TYR A 27 -1.17 8.46 -32.33
CA TYR A 27 -0.66 9.57 -31.54
C TYR A 27 -1.61 9.92 -30.39
N TRP A 28 -2.92 9.96 -30.64
CA TRP A 28 -3.92 10.24 -29.60
C TRP A 28 -3.98 9.11 -28.57
N LEU A 29 -3.85 7.85 -28.98
CA LEU A 29 -3.83 6.70 -28.08
C LEU A 29 -2.56 6.66 -27.23
N CYS A 30 -1.39 6.92 -27.82
CA CYS A 30 -0.12 7.08 -27.12
C CYS A 30 -0.17 8.28 -26.17
N LYS A 31 -0.73 9.41 -26.58
CA LYS A 31 -0.90 10.61 -25.76
C LYS A 31 -1.89 10.39 -24.63
N ALA A 32 -2.99 9.67 -24.84
CA ALA A 32 -3.93 9.30 -23.80
C ALA A 32 -3.31 8.33 -22.78
N ARG A 33 -2.50 7.38 -23.25
CA ARG A 33 -1.79 6.43 -22.38
C ARG A 33 -0.66 7.10 -21.60
N ALA A 34 0.09 7.99 -22.25
CA ALA A 34 1.11 8.81 -21.60
C ALA A 34 0.50 9.81 -20.62
N ARG A 35 -0.65 10.43 -20.95
CA ARG A 35 -1.39 11.27 -20.02
C ARG A 35 -1.92 10.49 -18.84
N ARG A 36 -2.42 9.26 -18.99
CA ARG A 36 -2.80 8.44 -17.82
C ARG A 36 -1.62 8.07 -16.93
N ALA A 37 -0.47 7.76 -17.51
CA ALA A 37 0.74 7.48 -16.74
C ALA A 37 1.28 8.74 -16.05
N VAL A 38 1.27 9.87 -16.77
CA VAL A 38 1.70 11.17 -16.26
C VAL A 38 0.71 11.68 -15.22
N ASP A 39 -0.59 11.70 -15.48
CA ASP A 39 -1.64 12.12 -14.54
C ASP A 39 -1.67 11.19 -13.31
N ALA A 40 -1.42 9.88 -13.44
CA ALA A 40 -1.21 9.02 -12.28
C ALA A 40 0.03 9.44 -11.47
N THR A 41 1.16 9.74 -12.12
CA THR A 41 2.36 10.25 -11.44
C THR A 41 2.25 11.71 -10.99
N LEU A 42 1.37 12.52 -11.58
CA LEU A 42 1.21 13.94 -11.30
C LEU A 42 0.12 14.17 -10.27
N GLU A 43 -0.86 13.27 -10.14
CA GLU A 43 -1.68 13.11 -8.94
C GLU A 43 -0.82 12.54 -7.79
N ASP A 44 0.07 11.57 -8.06
CA ASP A 44 1.14 11.12 -7.14
C ASP A 44 2.23 12.19 -6.85
N VAL A 45 2.08 13.44 -7.32
CA VAL A 45 3.00 14.56 -7.04
C VAL A 45 2.25 15.84 -6.64
N LYS A 46 0.99 16.02 -7.06
CA LYS A 46 0.12 17.13 -6.63
C LYS A 46 -0.82 16.78 -5.48
N VAL A 47 -1.06 15.50 -5.21
CA VAL A 47 -1.92 15.01 -4.11
C VAL A 47 -1.09 14.35 -3.01
N THR A 48 0.19 14.04 -3.28
CA THR A 48 1.07 13.44 -2.28
C THR A 48 2.01 14.50 -1.77
N ASP A 49 1.70 14.95 -0.56
CA ASP A 49 2.63 15.52 0.40
C ASP A 49 3.77 14.50 0.63
N LEU A 50 4.66 14.31 -0.34
CA LEU A 50 5.90 13.55 -0.15
C LEU A 50 6.71 14.36 0.85
N VAL A 51 6.58 14.02 2.12
CA VAL A 51 7.34 14.63 3.20
C VAL A 51 8.82 14.33 2.90
N PRO A 52 9.67 15.36 2.71
CA PRO A 52 11.10 15.16 2.47
C PRO A 52 11.72 14.25 3.54
N GLY A 53 12.60 13.31 3.20
CA GLY A 53 13.25 12.41 4.18
C GLY A 53 12.50 11.12 4.52
N VAL A 54 11.26 10.94 4.07
CA VAL A 54 10.55 9.64 4.09
C VAL A 54 10.19 9.19 2.67
N GLU A 55 11.17 9.27 1.76
CA GLU A 55 10.93 8.95 0.35
C GLU A 55 10.39 7.52 0.20
N GLY A 56 9.21 7.42 -0.43
CA GLY A 56 8.56 6.14 -0.70
C GLY A 56 7.46 5.75 0.29
N VAL A 57 7.21 6.51 1.35
CA VAL A 57 6.03 6.34 2.21
C VAL A 57 4.94 7.32 1.78
N LEU A 58 3.74 6.80 1.54
CA LEU A 58 2.56 7.55 1.10
C LEU A 58 1.41 7.35 2.09
N PHE A 59 0.78 8.43 2.54
CA PHE A 59 -0.47 8.37 3.29
C PHE A 59 -1.65 8.64 2.36
N SER A 60 -2.67 7.79 2.40
CA SER A 60 -3.83 7.85 1.51
C SER A 60 -5.13 7.75 2.31
N SER A 61 -6.14 8.49 1.87
CA SER A 61 -7.50 8.39 2.43
C SER A 61 -8.26 7.14 1.97
N ASP A 62 -7.69 6.37 1.06
CA ASP A 62 -8.22 5.06 0.65
C ASP A 62 -8.19 4.04 1.79
N GLU A 63 -9.06 3.04 1.67
CA GLU A 63 -8.97 1.77 2.38
C GLU A 63 -8.04 0.78 1.62
N LEU A 64 -7.88 -0.44 2.14
CA LEU A 64 -7.01 -1.46 1.52
C LEU A 64 -7.42 -1.85 0.10
N LEU A 65 -8.70 -1.76 -0.25
CA LEU A 65 -9.21 -2.10 -1.58
C LEU A 65 -9.23 -0.90 -2.54
N GLY A 66 -9.00 0.32 -2.04
CA GLY A 66 -9.21 1.56 -2.78
C GLY A 66 -10.13 2.52 -2.03
N PRO A 67 -10.85 3.41 -2.73
CA PRO A 67 -11.74 4.39 -2.11
C PRO A 67 -12.79 3.75 -1.18
N ALA A 68 -13.29 4.52 -0.21
CA ALA A 68 -14.27 4.05 0.76
C ALA A 68 -15.47 3.37 0.07
N GLY A 69 -15.81 2.15 0.53
CA GLY A 69 -16.89 1.35 -0.05
C GLY A 69 -16.50 0.48 -1.25
N ALA A 70 -15.24 0.51 -1.69
CA ALA A 70 -14.73 -0.41 -2.71
C ALA A 70 -14.90 -1.87 -2.26
N THR A 71 -15.43 -2.70 -3.18
CA THR A 71 -15.63 -4.15 -2.94
C THR A 71 -14.66 -5.02 -3.73
N GLU A 72 -13.91 -4.42 -4.65
CA GLU A 72 -12.86 -5.06 -5.43
C GLU A 72 -11.58 -4.21 -5.35
N PRO A 73 -10.38 -4.83 -5.45
CA PRO A 73 -9.13 -4.09 -5.40
C PRO A 73 -8.93 -3.19 -6.62
N THR A 74 -8.65 -1.90 -6.41
CA THR A 74 -8.37 -0.91 -7.47
C THR A 74 -6.89 -0.65 -7.68
N TRP A 75 -6.03 -1.61 -7.34
CA TRP A 75 -4.58 -1.46 -7.38
C TRP A 75 -4.02 -1.39 -8.80
N ASP A 76 -2.98 -0.59 -8.98
CA ASP A 76 -2.26 -0.35 -10.23
C ASP A 76 -0.89 -1.05 -10.29
N SER A 77 -0.50 -1.69 -9.19
CA SER A 77 0.78 -2.36 -8.97
C SER A 77 0.56 -3.71 -8.28
N ASP A 78 1.61 -4.53 -8.23
CA ASP A 78 1.57 -5.73 -7.40
C ASP A 78 1.67 -5.30 -5.92
N VAL A 79 0.95 -5.96 -5.03
CA VAL A 79 0.81 -5.49 -3.64
C VAL A 79 1.17 -6.51 -2.58
N ILE A 80 1.86 -6.05 -1.53
CA ILE A 80 2.01 -6.81 -0.29
C ILE A 80 1.14 -6.13 0.76
N ILE A 81 0.18 -6.84 1.31
CA ILE A 81 -0.76 -6.29 2.28
C ILE A 81 -0.29 -6.71 3.68
N LEU A 82 -0.02 -5.72 4.53
CA LEU A 82 0.33 -5.90 5.92
C LEU A 82 -0.94 -5.85 6.77
N ASP A 83 -1.31 -7.00 7.33
CA ASP A 83 -2.50 -7.18 8.14
C ASP A 83 -2.14 -7.40 9.61
N THR A 84 -2.45 -6.41 10.43
CA THR A 84 -2.19 -6.41 11.87
C THR A 84 -3.27 -7.11 12.69
N THR A 85 -4.30 -7.70 12.05
CA THR A 85 -5.41 -8.32 12.80
C THR A 85 -5.09 -9.70 13.37
N LEU A 86 -5.39 -9.86 14.66
CA LEU A 86 -5.24 -11.12 15.40
C LEU A 86 -6.30 -12.19 15.11
N GLY A 87 -7.35 -11.87 14.35
CA GLY A 87 -8.43 -12.83 14.12
C GLY A 87 -7.94 -14.07 13.37
N VAL A 88 -7.09 -13.86 12.36
CA VAL A 88 -6.65 -14.94 11.45
C VAL A 88 -5.81 -16.00 12.17
N PRO A 89 -4.80 -15.64 12.99
CA PRO A 89 -3.98 -16.62 13.70
C PRO A 89 -4.73 -17.33 14.83
N THR A 90 -5.60 -16.59 15.53
CA THR A 90 -6.31 -17.08 16.72
C THR A 90 -7.41 -18.06 16.34
N PHE A 91 -8.19 -17.76 15.29
CA PHE A 91 -9.29 -18.62 14.84
C PHE A 91 -8.86 -19.64 13.77
N GLY A 92 -7.63 -19.55 13.28
CA GLY A 92 -7.09 -20.42 12.24
C GLY A 92 -7.84 -20.33 10.90
N ARG A 93 -8.60 -19.24 10.68
CA ARG A 93 -9.45 -19.07 9.50
C ARG A 93 -9.70 -17.58 9.24
N TYR A 94 -9.74 -17.20 7.96
CA TYR A 94 -10.12 -15.82 7.61
C TYR A 94 -11.60 -15.58 7.89
N PRO A 95 -11.96 -14.46 8.56
CA PRO A 95 -13.34 -14.20 8.96
C PRO A 95 -14.26 -13.95 7.76
N ILE A 96 -15.48 -14.49 7.84
CA ILE A 96 -16.55 -14.34 6.83
C ILE A 96 -17.47 -13.15 7.17
N ARG A 97 -17.42 -12.66 8.42
CA ARG A 97 -18.23 -11.54 8.95
C ARG A 97 -17.34 -10.54 9.69
N GLY A 98 -17.85 -9.33 9.90
CA GLY A 98 -17.12 -8.23 10.53
C GLY A 98 -16.52 -7.25 9.53
N SER A 99 -15.83 -6.23 10.03
CA SER A 99 -15.31 -5.09 9.25
C SER A 99 -14.34 -5.51 8.13
N LYS A 100 -13.47 -6.51 8.37
CA LYS A 100 -12.53 -7.02 7.35
C LYS A 100 -13.09 -8.10 6.43
N ALA A 101 -14.34 -8.53 6.59
CA ALA A 101 -14.89 -9.61 5.77
C ALA A 101 -15.01 -9.23 4.29
N VAL A 102 -15.31 -7.96 3.98
CA VAL A 102 -15.35 -7.46 2.60
C VAL A 102 -13.96 -7.59 1.97
N PHE A 103 -12.92 -7.16 2.68
CA PHE A 103 -11.53 -7.28 2.25
C PHE A 103 -11.13 -8.74 1.94
N TYR A 104 -11.32 -9.69 2.87
CA TYR A 104 -10.95 -11.08 2.60
C TYR A 104 -11.81 -11.75 1.51
N ARG A 105 -13.07 -11.31 1.33
CA ARG A 105 -13.90 -11.77 0.20
C ARG A 105 -13.38 -11.26 -1.14
N ALA A 106 -12.95 -10.01 -1.21
CA ALA A 106 -12.35 -9.43 -2.41
C ALA A 106 -11.07 -10.17 -2.83
N LEU A 107 -10.29 -10.66 -1.86
CA LEU A 107 -9.13 -11.53 -2.11
C LEU A 107 -9.52 -13.00 -2.41
N GLY A 108 -10.78 -13.38 -2.24
CA GLY A 108 -11.25 -14.75 -2.43
C GLY A 108 -10.79 -15.74 -1.35
N ILE A 109 -10.39 -15.25 -0.17
CA ILE A 109 -9.85 -16.07 0.94
C ILE A 109 -10.73 -16.11 2.18
N ALA A 110 -11.83 -15.37 2.22
CA ALA A 110 -12.79 -15.44 3.32
C ALA A 110 -13.23 -16.90 3.59
N GLY A 111 -13.16 -17.32 4.86
CA GLY A 111 -13.49 -18.68 5.28
C GLY A 111 -12.43 -19.74 4.99
N ARG A 112 -11.33 -19.41 4.31
CA ARG A 112 -10.22 -20.36 4.12
C ARG A 112 -9.49 -20.61 5.44
N VAL A 113 -9.11 -21.86 5.66
CA VAL A 113 -8.30 -22.28 6.81
C VAL A 113 -6.86 -21.81 6.61
N VAL A 114 -6.27 -21.27 7.67
CA VAL A 114 -4.87 -20.88 7.72
C VAL A 114 -4.06 -22.13 8.00
N GLY A 115 -3.04 -22.39 7.18
CA GLY A 115 -2.17 -23.56 7.34
C GLY A 115 -1.52 -23.62 8.72
N GLU A 116 -1.33 -24.83 9.26
CA GLU A 116 -0.68 -25.01 10.56
C GLU A 116 0.77 -24.50 10.54
N ASP A 117 1.45 -24.59 9.40
CA ASP A 117 2.79 -24.03 9.20
C ASP A 117 2.82 -22.50 9.36
N VAL A 118 1.80 -21.80 8.87
CA VAL A 118 1.64 -20.34 9.02
C VAL A 118 1.38 -20.02 10.49
N ARG A 119 0.54 -20.81 11.18
CA ARG A 119 0.27 -20.64 12.60
C ARG A 119 1.48 -20.93 13.49
N GLN A 120 2.32 -21.90 13.13
CA GLN A 120 3.55 -22.17 13.86
C GLN A 120 4.59 -21.07 13.64
N ARG A 121 4.77 -20.62 12.39
CA ARG A 121 5.66 -19.48 12.08
C ARG A 121 5.22 -18.19 12.77
N ALA A 122 3.91 -17.97 12.90
CA ALA A 122 3.34 -16.84 13.64
C ALA A 122 3.81 -16.73 15.10
N LEU A 123 4.18 -17.85 15.71
CA LEU A 123 4.69 -17.88 17.09
C LEU A 123 6.19 -17.54 17.17
N GLN A 124 6.90 -17.58 16.05
CA GLN A 124 8.36 -17.50 15.97
C GLN A 124 8.84 -16.29 15.17
N SER A 125 7.97 -15.67 14.38
CA SER A 125 8.30 -14.61 13.44
C SER A 125 7.33 -13.45 13.59
N GLU A 126 7.87 -12.24 13.54
CA GLU A 126 7.10 -10.99 13.61
C GLU A 126 6.20 -10.80 12.38
N VAL A 127 6.66 -11.25 11.21
CA VAL A 127 5.94 -11.14 9.93
C VAL A 127 5.83 -12.51 9.27
N VAL A 128 4.61 -12.91 8.87
CA VAL A 128 4.37 -14.18 8.17
C VAL A 128 3.43 -14.00 6.98
N VAL A 129 3.88 -14.41 5.79
CA VAL A 129 3.04 -14.52 4.59
C VAL A 129 2.10 -15.71 4.74
N SER A 130 0.80 -15.45 4.65
CA SER A 130 -0.24 -16.45 4.89
C SER A 130 -0.99 -16.87 3.64
N SER A 131 -1.22 -15.96 2.71
CA SER A 131 -1.93 -16.24 1.47
C SER A 131 -1.48 -15.31 0.37
N GLU A 132 -1.59 -15.78 -0.87
CA GLU A 132 -1.20 -15.03 -2.05
C GLU A 132 -2.15 -15.35 -3.20
N GLY A 133 -2.20 -14.48 -4.20
CA GLY A 133 -3.04 -14.67 -5.36
C GLY A 133 -2.84 -13.62 -6.43
N CYS A 134 -3.81 -13.54 -7.33
CA CYS A 134 -3.84 -12.56 -8.41
C CYS A 134 -5.25 -11.99 -8.52
N THR A 135 -5.36 -10.68 -8.77
CA THR A 135 -6.64 -10.02 -9.04
C THR A 135 -7.16 -10.39 -10.43
N ARG A 136 -8.43 -10.06 -10.72
CA ARG A 136 -8.98 -10.21 -12.09
C ARG A 136 -8.24 -9.36 -13.12
N SER A 137 -7.64 -8.24 -12.69
CA SER A 137 -6.84 -7.35 -13.54
C SER A 137 -5.41 -7.85 -13.76
N GLY A 138 -5.02 -8.99 -13.16
CA GLY A 138 -3.69 -9.56 -13.32
C GLY A 138 -2.63 -8.99 -12.37
N MET A 139 -3.03 -8.32 -11.29
CA MET A 139 -2.12 -7.82 -10.26
C MET A 139 -1.87 -8.89 -9.21
N ASN A 140 -0.60 -9.15 -8.92
CA ASN A 140 -0.24 -10.10 -7.87
C ASN A 140 -0.49 -9.47 -6.51
N TRP A 141 -0.91 -10.29 -5.55
CA TRP A 141 -0.98 -9.87 -4.16
C TRP A 141 -0.46 -10.94 -3.22
N ALA A 142 0.14 -10.50 -2.11
CA ALA A 142 0.50 -11.33 -0.98
C ALA A 142 -0.05 -10.69 0.30
N LEU A 143 -0.61 -11.52 1.18
CA LEU A 143 -1.08 -11.12 2.49
C LEU A 143 -0.05 -11.60 3.53
N ALA A 144 0.56 -10.65 4.22
CA ALA A 144 1.45 -10.90 5.35
C ALA A 144 0.83 -10.36 6.63
N HIS A 145 0.96 -11.13 7.71
CA HIS A 145 0.48 -10.72 9.03
C HIS A 145 1.63 -10.19 9.87
N ILE A 146 1.39 -9.07 10.54
CA ILE A 146 2.26 -8.56 11.61
C ILE A 146 1.60 -8.94 12.93
N PHE A 147 2.30 -9.73 13.74
CA PHE A 147 1.73 -10.32 14.95
C PHE A 147 1.95 -9.42 16.17
N CYS A 148 0.89 -8.72 16.57
CA CYS A 148 0.90 -7.86 17.76
C CYS A 148 -0.25 -8.23 18.69
N SER A 149 -0.06 -9.27 19.51
CA SER A 149 -1.07 -9.78 20.44
C SER A 149 -1.59 -8.70 21.42
N GLN A 150 -0.72 -7.76 21.77
CA GLN A 150 -1.00 -6.66 22.70
C GLN A 150 -2.02 -5.64 22.14
N LEU A 151 -2.13 -5.46 20.82
CA LEU A 151 -3.11 -4.53 20.21
C LEU A 151 -4.56 -4.88 20.56
N TYR A 152 -4.85 -6.13 20.90
CA TYR A 152 -6.23 -6.59 21.11
C TYR A 152 -6.47 -7.13 22.51
N SER A 153 -5.49 -6.99 23.42
CA SER A 153 -5.70 -7.30 24.83
C SER A 153 -6.65 -6.27 25.43
N ALA A 154 -7.83 -6.75 25.86
CA ALA A 154 -8.82 -5.95 26.58
C ALA A 154 -8.47 -5.76 28.06
N ALA A 155 -7.40 -6.40 28.55
CA ALA A 155 -6.90 -6.15 29.90
C ALA A 155 -6.33 -4.73 29.96
N VAL A 156 -6.99 -3.88 30.75
CA VAL A 156 -6.55 -2.53 31.08
C VAL A 156 -5.94 -2.61 32.48
N ASP A 157 -4.63 -2.41 32.55
CA ASP A 157 -3.89 -2.17 33.79
C ASP A 157 -3.27 -0.77 33.75
N ASP A 158 -2.57 -0.39 34.82
CA ASP A 158 -1.93 0.92 34.95
C ASP A 158 -0.87 1.21 33.87
N ASN A 159 -0.41 0.19 33.12
CA ASN A 159 0.60 0.32 32.06
C ASN A 159 0.02 0.26 30.64
N SER A 160 -1.31 0.21 30.51
CA SER A 160 -1.99 -0.02 29.22
C SER A 160 -1.67 1.00 28.12
N GLU A 161 -1.40 2.27 28.46
CA GLU A 161 -1.00 3.30 27.48
C GLU A 161 0.42 3.04 26.95
N ILE A 162 1.37 2.81 27.86
CA ILE A 162 2.78 2.52 27.51
C ILE A 162 2.85 1.26 26.64
N ASP A 163 2.10 0.22 27.02
CA ASP A 163 2.00 -1.01 26.24
C ASP A 163 1.44 -0.75 24.83
N LEU A 164 0.39 0.06 24.71
CA LEU A 164 -0.19 0.40 23.41
C LEU A 164 0.81 1.18 22.55
N ARG A 165 1.50 2.18 23.11
CA ARG A 165 2.56 2.93 22.43
C ARG A 165 3.68 2.01 21.95
N ASN A 166 4.23 1.18 22.84
CA ASN A 166 5.26 0.20 22.47
C ASN A 166 4.77 -0.72 21.36
N THR A 167 3.52 -1.14 21.41
CA THR A 167 2.94 -1.99 20.37
C THR A 167 2.84 -1.28 19.02
N LEU A 168 2.34 -0.04 18.98
CA LEU A 168 2.25 0.77 17.76
C LEU A 168 3.65 1.04 17.16
N MET A 169 4.62 1.32 18.02
CA MET A 169 6.03 1.50 17.64
C MET A 169 6.59 0.21 17.01
N ASN A 170 6.36 -0.95 17.64
CA ASN A 170 6.79 -2.24 17.11
C ASN A 170 6.15 -2.53 15.75
N VAL A 171 4.85 -2.25 15.57
CA VAL A 171 4.19 -2.40 14.25
C VAL A 171 4.85 -1.50 13.21
N ALA A 172 5.14 -0.24 13.54
CA ALA A 172 5.77 0.70 12.63
C ALA A 172 7.18 0.23 12.22
N GLN A 173 7.96 -0.31 13.16
CA GLN A 173 9.27 -0.92 12.87
C GLN A 173 9.14 -2.19 12.02
N ALA A 174 8.13 -3.03 12.29
CA ALA A 174 7.88 -4.27 11.57
C ALA A 174 7.63 -4.04 10.07
N VAL A 175 7.03 -2.90 9.68
CA VAL A 175 6.84 -2.51 8.26
C VAL A 175 8.16 -2.50 7.51
N PHE A 176 9.25 -2.10 8.17
CA PHE A 176 10.59 -2.02 7.60
C PHE A 176 11.49 -3.23 7.96
N SER A 177 10.91 -4.28 8.53
CA SER A 177 11.67 -5.48 8.92
C SER A 177 12.21 -6.28 7.73
N GLU A 178 13.21 -7.12 8.00
CA GLU A 178 13.73 -8.09 7.02
C GLU A 178 12.63 -9.04 6.52
N GLY A 179 11.64 -9.35 7.37
CA GLY A 179 10.49 -10.16 7.00
C GLY A 179 9.70 -9.56 5.83
N VAL A 180 9.37 -8.27 5.88
CA VAL A 180 8.67 -7.59 4.78
C VAL A 180 9.58 -7.42 3.57
N ALA A 181 10.86 -7.09 3.77
CA ALA A 181 11.82 -6.98 2.67
C ALA A 181 11.95 -8.29 1.87
N LYS A 182 12.00 -9.43 2.56
CA LYS A 182 11.99 -10.75 1.94
C LYS A 182 10.71 -11.01 1.15
N CYS A 183 9.55 -10.58 1.65
CA CYS A 183 8.29 -10.70 0.90
C CYS A 183 8.36 -9.92 -0.41
N VAL A 184 8.92 -8.70 -0.40
CA VAL A 184 9.11 -7.88 -1.59
C VAL A 184 10.03 -8.58 -2.59
N ASP A 185 11.16 -9.11 -2.12
CA ASP A 185 12.10 -9.82 -2.99
C ASP A 185 11.53 -11.11 -3.57
N ASP A 186 10.75 -11.87 -2.78
CA ASP A 186 10.08 -13.09 -3.25
C ASP A 186 9.01 -12.77 -4.30
N MET A 187 8.24 -11.69 -4.13
CA MET A 187 7.29 -11.22 -5.12
C MET A 187 7.99 -10.77 -6.41
N ARG A 188 9.06 -9.98 -6.27
CA ARG A 188 9.86 -9.48 -7.40
C ARG A 188 10.48 -10.60 -8.21
N ARG A 189 11.04 -11.62 -7.56
CA ARG A 189 11.72 -12.74 -8.23
C ARG A 189 10.75 -13.68 -8.94
N ASN A 190 9.59 -13.94 -8.35
CA ASN A 190 8.77 -15.07 -8.76
C ASN A 190 7.51 -14.67 -9.53
N ARG A 191 7.04 -13.42 -9.43
CA ARG A 191 5.66 -13.07 -9.82
C ARG A 191 5.53 -11.78 -10.58
N SER A 192 6.33 -10.77 -10.26
CA SER A 192 6.22 -9.46 -10.89
C SER A 192 6.89 -9.46 -12.27
N PRO A 193 6.16 -9.15 -13.36
CA PRO A 193 6.76 -8.91 -14.66
C PRO A 193 7.81 -7.80 -14.55
N SER A 194 8.91 -7.92 -15.30
CA SER A 194 9.99 -6.93 -15.28
C SER A 194 9.44 -5.52 -15.52
N GLY A 195 9.73 -4.60 -14.59
CA GLY A 195 9.32 -3.19 -14.66
C GLY A 195 7.97 -2.85 -14.00
N ARG A 196 7.22 -3.82 -13.48
CA ARG A 196 6.06 -3.53 -12.63
C ARG A 196 6.51 -3.19 -11.20
N GLY A 197 6.00 -2.08 -10.65
CA GLY A 197 6.27 -1.68 -9.28
C GLY A 197 5.58 -2.58 -8.25
N ILE A 198 6.12 -2.60 -7.03
CA ILE A 198 5.53 -3.27 -5.87
C ILE A 198 5.15 -2.21 -4.84
N THR A 199 3.95 -2.32 -4.28
CA THR A 199 3.45 -1.43 -3.22
C THR A 199 3.12 -2.26 -1.97
N VAL A 200 3.69 -1.89 -0.83
CA VAL A 200 3.36 -2.43 0.48
C VAL A 200 2.19 -1.61 1.04
N LEU A 201 1.01 -2.22 1.14
CA LEU A 201 -0.19 -1.63 1.70
C LEU A 201 -0.25 -1.89 3.20
N VAL A 202 -0.39 -0.83 3.99
CA VAL A 202 -0.49 -0.89 5.45
C VAL A 202 -1.80 -0.26 5.89
N HIS A 203 -2.61 -0.98 6.64
CA HIS A 203 -3.77 -0.39 7.31
C HIS A 203 -3.35 0.13 8.68
N LEU A 204 -3.89 1.28 9.11
CA LEU A 204 -3.61 1.83 10.45
C LEU A 204 -3.94 0.79 11.55
N PRO A 205 -3.00 0.50 12.47
CA PRO A 205 -3.16 -0.55 13.48
C PRO A 205 -4.05 -0.08 14.65
N PHE A 206 -5.34 0.12 14.40
CA PHE A 206 -6.28 0.53 15.44
C PHE A 206 -6.59 -0.60 16.43
N SER A 207 -6.50 -0.27 17.71
CA SER A 207 -7.07 -1.05 18.80
C SER A 207 -8.42 -0.46 19.21
N SER A 208 -9.51 -1.09 18.76
CA SER A 208 -10.85 -0.76 19.28
C SER A 208 -11.03 -1.17 20.74
N ALA A 209 -10.27 -2.17 21.21
CA ALA A 209 -10.31 -2.63 22.59
C ALA A 209 -9.69 -1.61 23.57
N ARG A 210 -8.77 -0.76 23.10
CA ARG A 210 -8.06 0.24 23.88
C ARG A 210 -8.44 1.68 23.52
N SER A 211 -9.61 1.89 22.90
CA SER A 211 -10.08 3.23 22.54
C SER A 211 -10.33 4.14 23.76
N ALA A 212 -10.49 3.56 24.95
CA ALA A 212 -10.58 4.31 26.21
C ALA A 212 -9.21 4.79 26.74
N VAL A 213 -8.12 4.17 26.28
CA VAL A 213 -6.74 4.51 26.66
C VAL A 213 -6.16 5.54 25.71
N MET A 214 -6.39 5.35 24.40
CA MET A 214 -5.92 6.25 23.35
C MET A 214 -6.98 6.30 22.26
N SER A 215 -7.39 7.50 21.87
CA SER A 215 -8.35 7.72 20.78
C SER A 215 -7.82 7.18 19.45
N ARG A 216 -8.70 7.05 18.47
CA ARG A 216 -8.33 6.55 17.14
C ARG A 216 -7.33 7.50 16.47
N GLU A 217 -7.53 8.78 16.66
CA GLU A 217 -6.72 9.87 16.12
C GLU A 217 -5.33 9.88 16.77
N GLU A 218 -5.24 9.77 18.10
CA GLU A 218 -3.96 9.67 18.82
C GLU A 218 -3.18 8.40 18.43
N GLN A 219 -3.85 7.26 18.24
CA GLN A 219 -3.20 6.04 17.75
C GLN A 219 -2.63 6.22 16.34
N ALA A 220 -3.37 6.91 15.45
CA ALA A 220 -2.92 7.21 14.09
C ALA A 220 -1.72 8.16 14.07
N GLU A 221 -1.79 9.26 14.83
CA GLU A 221 -0.70 10.22 14.99
C GLU A 221 0.55 9.52 15.55
N TYR A 222 0.43 8.79 16.66
CA TYR A 222 1.57 8.11 17.26
C TYR A 222 2.21 7.07 16.31
N PHE A 223 1.38 6.25 15.65
CA PHE A 223 1.88 5.31 14.65
C PHE A 223 2.61 6.00 13.49
N ALA A 224 2.06 7.10 12.96
CA ALA A 224 2.66 7.85 11.86
C ALA A 224 4.03 8.43 12.24
N GLY A 225 4.16 8.99 13.45
CA GLY A 225 5.44 9.46 13.99
C GLY A 225 6.49 8.35 14.08
N CYS A 226 6.13 7.21 14.69
CA CYS A 226 7.03 6.05 14.77
C CYS A 226 7.40 5.50 13.37
N LEU A 227 6.46 5.52 12.42
CA LEU A 227 6.72 5.09 11.05
C LEU A 227 7.72 6.02 10.35
N ALA A 228 7.63 7.33 10.59
CA ALA A 228 8.58 8.31 10.07
C ALA A 228 9.99 8.11 10.64
N GLU A 229 10.11 7.96 11.96
CA GLU A 229 11.38 7.63 12.63
C GLU A 229 11.99 6.34 12.09
N ALA A 230 11.17 5.29 11.96
CA ALA A 230 11.60 4.00 11.43
C ALA A 230 12.02 4.14 9.96
N ALA A 231 11.29 4.90 9.14
CA ALA A 231 11.65 5.16 7.76
C ALA A 231 13.01 5.86 7.68
N ILE A 232 13.20 7.00 8.37
CA ILE A 232 14.46 7.75 8.34
C ILE A 232 15.64 6.88 8.80
N SER A 233 15.46 6.15 9.90
CA SER A 233 16.50 5.27 10.46
C SER A 233 16.86 4.12 9.53
N ASN A 234 15.92 3.68 8.68
CA ASN A 234 16.09 2.55 7.79
C ASN A 234 16.32 2.94 6.31
N VAL A 235 16.33 4.24 5.94
CA VAL A 235 16.35 4.66 4.53
C VAL A 235 17.76 5.00 4.01
N ARG A 236 18.33 4.01 3.33
CA ARG A 236 18.77 4.14 1.92
C ARG A 236 18.81 2.75 1.28
N GLY A 237 17.79 2.43 0.48
CA GLY A 237 17.91 1.47 -0.62
C GLY A 237 17.44 0.02 -0.44
N ARG A 238 16.85 -0.39 0.70
CA ARG A 238 16.51 -1.83 0.88
C ARG A 238 15.19 -2.27 0.25
N PHE A 239 14.13 -1.47 0.31
CA PHE A 239 12.81 -1.99 -0.03
C PHE A 239 12.52 -2.06 -1.53
N GLY A 240 13.00 -1.12 -2.34
CA GLY A 240 12.71 -1.07 -3.79
C GLY A 240 11.20 -1.16 -4.11
N ALA A 241 10.36 -0.76 -3.15
CA ALA A 241 8.91 -0.82 -3.17
C ALA A 241 8.37 0.44 -2.50
N LYS A 242 7.20 0.90 -2.94
CA LYS A 242 6.47 1.99 -2.29
C LYS A 242 5.76 1.45 -1.05
N ILE A 243 5.60 2.25 -0.01
CA ILE A 243 4.74 1.96 1.15
C ILE A 243 3.55 2.89 1.07
N LYS A 244 2.33 2.36 1.10
CA LYS A 244 1.09 3.14 1.14
C LYS A 244 0.31 2.81 2.42
N VAL A 245 0.18 3.79 3.30
CA VAL A 245 -0.64 3.74 4.51
C VAL A 245 -2.08 4.13 4.15
N CYS A 246 -2.99 3.17 4.24
CA CYS A 246 -4.41 3.30 3.99
C CYS A 246 -5.12 3.80 5.26
N CYS A 247 -5.33 5.11 5.36
CA CYS A 247 -5.92 5.77 6.53
C CYS A 247 -7.45 5.60 6.60
N GLY A 248 -8.11 5.38 5.46
CA GLY A 248 -9.56 5.19 5.34
C GLY A 248 -10.41 6.46 5.52
N SER A 249 -9.79 7.62 5.75
CA SER A 249 -10.46 8.93 5.72
C SER A 249 -9.46 10.05 5.43
N GLU A 250 -9.99 11.19 4.97
CA GLU A 250 -9.17 12.36 4.64
C GLU A 250 -8.63 13.05 5.90
N GLU A 251 -9.41 13.05 6.98
CA GLU A 251 -9.01 13.60 8.28
C GLU A 251 -7.81 12.85 8.86
N LEU A 252 -7.86 11.52 8.84
CA LEU A 252 -6.75 10.69 9.33
C LEU A 252 -5.54 10.76 8.40
N ARG A 253 -5.75 10.87 7.07
CA ARG A 253 -4.65 11.12 6.12
C ARG A 253 -3.94 12.41 6.47
N ALA A 254 -4.67 13.52 6.58
CA ALA A 254 -4.11 14.83 6.88
C ALA A 254 -3.38 14.84 8.24
N LEU A 255 -3.98 14.23 9.27
CA LEU A 255 -3.36 14.09 10.58
C LEU A 255 -2.02 13.35 10.51
N CYS A 256 -1.98 12.16 9.88
CA CYS A 256 -0.75 11.37 9.77
C CYS A 256 0.34 12.11 8.98
N THR A 257 -0.03 12.73 7.85
CA THR A 257 0.91 13.50 7.02
C THR A 257 1.54 14.63 7.82
N GLU A 258 0.73 15.40 8.56
CA GLU A 258 1.20 16.53 9.36
C GLU A 258 2.11 16.06 10.50
N THR A 259 1.79 14.95 11.16
CA THR A 259 2.66 14.35 12.16
C THR A 259 4.01 13.94 11.57
N VAL A 260 4.01 13.23 10.44
CA VAL A 260 5.25 12.81 9.79
C VAL A 260 6.11 14.00 9.40
N ARG A 261 5.51 15.07 8.86
CA ARG A 261 6.19 16.33 8.55
C ARG A 261 6.89 16.91 9.78
N ARG A 262 6.16 17.03 10.90
CA ARG A 262 6.69 17.53 12.18
C ARG A 262 7.85 16.68 12.69
N THR A 263 7.67 15.35 12.71
CA THR A 263 8.69 14.41 13.18
C THR A 263 9.97 14.49 12.35
N VAL A 264 9.85 14.58 11.01
CA VAL A 264 11.01 14.76 10.12
C VAL A 264 11.75 16.06 10.44
N GLU A 265 11.03 17.18 10.58
CA GLU A 265 11.63 18.49 10.88
C GLU A 265 12.40 18.45 12.21
N GLU A 266 11.79 17.87 13.26
CA GLU A 266 12.42 17.71 14.58
C GLU A 266 13.70 16.85 14.51
N LEU A 267 13.69 15.76 13.74
CA LEU A 267 14.86 14.90 13.57
C LEU A 267 15.97 15.56 12.75
N GLN A 268 15.62 16.38 11.76
CA GLN A 268 16.60 17.14 10.99
C GLN A 268 17.28 18.19 11.87
N ASP A 269 16.51 18.89 12.71
CA ASP A 269 17.04 19.89 13.64
C ASP A 269 17.98 19.25 14.69
N GLN A 270 17.61 18.09 15.24
CA GLN A 270 18.47 17.34 16.18
C GLN A 270 19.78 16.89 15.52
N ASN A 271 19.73 16.45 14.27
CA ASN A 271 20.91 16.07 13.51
C ASN A 271 21.80 17.27 13.18
N LEU A 272 21.28 18.50 13.11
CA LEU A 272 22.10 19.71 12.89
C LEU A 272 22.79 20.19 14.17
N GLN A 273 22.22 19.92 15.35
CA GLN A 273 22.78 20.34 16.64
C GLN A 273 23.91 19.45 17.15
N THR A 274 24.10 18.28 16.54
CA THR A 274 25.12 17.28 16.96
C THR A 274 26.45 17.41 16.21
N TRP A 275 26.61 18.40 15.32
CA TRP A 275 27.84 18.74 14.58
C TRP A 275 28.38 20.11 14.96
#